data_AF-A0A257WVY0-F1
#
_entry.id   AF-A0A257WVY0-F1
#
_cell.length_a   1.000
_cell.length_b   1.000
_cell.length_c   1.000
_cell.angle_alpha   90.00
_cell.angle_beta   90.00
_cell.angle_gamma   90.00
#
_symmetry.space_group_name_H-M   'P 1'
#
loop_
_entity.id
_entity.type
_entity.pdbx_description
1 polymer ?
#
loop_
_entity_poly.entity_id
_entity_poly.type
_entity_poly.pdbx_seq_one_letter_code
_entity_poly.pdbx_strand_id
1 'polypeptide(L)'
;ATDIARNCGLTSVARIERGVLYEIELSRGLLGAGSLDATERMALSAKLHDRMTESVLASLDEADALFSHVPPRPLVSVSLGEGGKDQGRAALVQANSALGLALSDDEIDYLLDAYTKLGRDPTDVELMMFAQANSEHCRHKIFNASWNIDYATQDLSLFGMIRETHRATPQHTVVAYSDNAAVIEGATTAPVDRFYPDRNGRWGWHTEPMHFLAKVETHNHPTAISPFAGAATGAGGEIRDEGATGRGAKPKAGLAGFSVSNLNIPGFEQPWERIDGELYGKPERIASALQIMIDGPLGAAAFNNEFGRPNLAGYFRTLELPFMGEMRGYHKPIMIAGGIGNISARDALKIVFPAGTKLIVLGGPAML
;
A
#
# COMPACT_ATOMS: atom_id res chain seq x y z
N ALA A 1 -17.58 14.63 -1.43
CA ALA A 1 -18.94 15.16 -1.74
C ALA A 1 -19.84 15.19 -0.51
N THR A 2 -20.06 14.06 0.17
CA THR A 2 -20.89 13.97 1.38
C THR A 2 -20.50 14.99 2.45
N ASP A 3 -19.20 15.16 2.74
CA ASP A 3 -18.75 16.15 3.73
C ASP A 3 -19.06 17.60 3.34
N ILE A 4 -19.07 17.91 2.04
CA ILE A 4 -19.49 19.25 1.56
C ILE A 4 -20.96 19.46 1.88
N ALA A 5 -21.83 18.49 1.57
CA ALA A 5 -23.26 18.58 1.87
C ALA A 5 -23.51 18.77 3.38
N ARG A 6 -22.81 18.01 4.22
CA ARG A 6 -22.86 18.16 5.69
C ARG A 6 -22.44 19.55 6.14
N ASN A 7 -21.34 20.08 5.61
CA ASN A 7 -20.85 21.42 5.93
C ASN A 7 -21.80 22.54 5.45
N CYS A 8 -22.61 22.27 4.43
CA CYS A 8 -23.69 23.16 3.97
C CYS A 8 -25.00 23.01 4.78
N GLY A 9 -25.01 22.23 5.86
CA GLY A 9 -26.18 22.03 6.72
C GLY A 9 -27.19 20.99 6.20
N LEU A 10 -26.86 20.24 5.14
CA LEU A 10 -27.73 19.20 4.58
C LEU A 10 -27.57 17.87 5.35
N THR A 11 -28.00 17.86 6.61
CA THR A 11 -27.80 16.72 7.52
C THR A 11 -28.64 15.49 7.17
N SER A 12 -29.66 15.63 6.32
CA SER A 12 -30.46 14.51 5.81
C SER A 12 -29.72 13.68 4.74
N VAL A 13 -28.63 14.22 4.16
CA VAL A 13 -27.84 13.52 3.15
C VAL A 13 -26.88 12.54 3.82
N ALA A 14 -27.18 11.24 3.73
CA ALA A 14 -26.36 10.19 4.32
C ALA A 14 -25.04 9.98 3.56
N ARG A 15 -25.13 9.86 2.22
CA ARG A 15 -24.02 9.60 1.32
C ARG A 15 -24.33 10.12 -0.09
N ILE A 16 -23.33 10.68 -0.77
CA ILE A 16 -23.40 11.08 -2.18
C ILE A 16 -22.39 10.22 -2.96
N GLU A 17 -22.84 9.66 -4.08
CA GLU A 17 -22.00 8.92 -5.03
C GLU A 17 -22.10 9.57 -6.43
N ARG A 18 -21.18 9.24 -7.34
CA ARG A 18 -21.17 9.73 -8.72
C ARG A 18 -20.95 8.58 -9.72
N GLY A 19 -21.75 8.54 -10.78
CA GLY A 19 -21.54 7.67 -11.95
C GLY A 19 -21.36 8.47 -13.24
N VAL A 20 -21.03 7.75 -14.33
CA VAL A 20 -20.96 8.29 -15.69
C VAL A 20 -22.01 7.58 -16.54
N LEU A 21 -22.92 8.34 -17.14
CA LEU A 21 -23.89 7.81 -18.11
C LEU A 21 -23.30 7.88 -19.52
N TYR A 22 -23.11 6.72 -20.14
CA TYR A 22 -22.71 6.63 -21.54
C TYR A 22 -23.93 6.42 -22.43
N GLU A 23 -24.19 7.38 -23.32
CA GLU A 23 -25.16 7.21 -24.41
C GLU A 23 -24.41 6.80 -25.67
N ILE A 24 -24.74 5.63 -26.21
CA ILE A 24 -24.04 5.02 -27.35
C ILE A 24 -24.97 5.04 -28.56
N GLU A 25 -24.64 5.89 -29.54
CA GLU A 25 -25.32 5.89 -30.84
C GLU A 25 -24.60 4.93 -31.80
N LEU A 26 -25.32 3.94 -32.30
CA LEU A 26 -24.82 2.97 -33.27
C LEU A 26 -25.10 3.45 -34.68
N SER A 27 -24.11 3.34 -35.57
CA SER A 27 -24.30 3.66 -36.99
C SER A 27 -25.40 2.77 -37.58
N ARG A 28 -26.31 3.38 -38.36
CA ARG A 28 -27.37 2.63 -39.05
C ARG A 28 -26.75 1.82 -40.20
N GLY A 29 -26.94 0.51 -40.18
CA GLY A 29 -26.63 -0.35 -41.31
C GLY A 29 -27.71 -0.25 -42.40
N LEU A 30 -27.45 -0.86 -43.56
CA LEU A 30 -28.40 -0.97 -44.69
C LEU A 30 -29.75 -1.64 -44.31
N LEU A 31 -29.83 -2.32 -43.17
CA LEU A 31 -31.00 -3.08 -42.69
C LEU A 31 -31.69 -2.49 -41.44
N GLY A 32 -31.29 -1.30 -40.96
CA GLY A 32 -31.95 -0.63 -39.83
C GLY A 32 -31.01 -0.08 -38.75
N ALA A 33 -31.58 0.25 -37.58
CA ALA A 33 -30.82 0.66 -36.41
C ALA A 33 -29.87 -0.46 -35.98
N GLY A 34 -28.58 -0.15 -35.80
CA GLY A 34 -27.61 -1.12 -35.29
C GLY A 34 -28.03 -1.60 -33.90
N SER A 35 -27.79 -2.87 -33.60
CA SER A 35 -27.97 -3.46 -32.28
C SER A 35 -26.71 -4.19 -31.88
N LEU A 36 -26.24 -4.00 -30.65
CA LEU A 36 -25.14 -4.80 -30.10
C LEU A 36 -25.69 -6.10 -29.52
N ASP A 37 -25.06 -7.21 -29.88
CA ASP A 37 -25.27 -8.50 -29.22
C ASP A 37 -24.63 -8.53 -27.82
N ALA A 38 -24.78 -9.63 -27.09
CA ALA A 38 -24.24 -9.75 -25.73
C ALA A 38 -22.70 -9.70 -25.69
N THR A 39 -22.02 -10.28 -26.68
CA THR A 39 -20.56 -10.33 -26.78
C THR A 39 -20.01 -8.94 -27.05
N GLU A 40 -20.63 -8.23 -28.00
CA GLU A 40 -20.27 -6.86 -28.36
C GLU A 40 -20.51 -5.89 -27.19
N ARG A 41 -21.60 -6.06 -26.43
CA ARG A 41 -21.85 -5.28 -25.20
C ARG A 41 -20.79 -5.51 -24.14
N MET A 42 -20.37 -6.76 -23.92
CA MET A 42 -19.29 -7.07 -22.98
C MET A 42 -17.97 -6.46 -23.42
N ALA A 43 -17.65 -6.54 -24.72
CA ALA A 43 -16.43 -5.94 -25.27
C ALA A 43 -16.44 -4.40 -25.14
N LEU A 44 -17.58 -3.76 -25.39
CA LEU A 44 -17.75 -2.32 -25.21
C LEU A 44 -17.67 -1.91 -23.73
N SER A 45 -18.36 -2.63 -22.85
CA SER A 45 -18.30 -2.44 -21.40
C SER A 45 -16.86 -2.45 -20.90
N ALA A 46 -16.05 -3.43 -21.32
CA ALA A 46 -14.64 -3.55 -20.95
C ALA A 46 -13.75 -2.38 -21.42
N LYS A 47 -14.24 -1.50 -22.31
CA LYS A 47 -13.55 -0.26 -22.72
C LYS A 47 -14.01 0.98 -21.98
N LEU A 48 -15.15 0.92 -21.30
CA LEU A 48 -15.81 2.08 -20.68
C LEU A 48 -15.64 2.14 -19.16
N HIS A 49 -15.09 1.11 -18.54
CA HIS A 49 -14.86 1.09 -17.09
C HIS A 49 -13.55 0.38 -16.72
N ASP A 50 -13.02 0.73 -15.55
CA ASP A 50 -12.00 -0.05 -14.88
C ASP A 50 -12.65 -1.19 -14.08
N ARG A 51 -12.48 -2.43 -14.55
CA ARG A 51 -13.01 -3.63 -13.89
C ARG A 51 -12.56 -3.83 -12.44
N MET A 52 -11.48 -3.17 -12.01
CA MET A 52 -10.94 -3.31 -10.66
C MET A 52 -11.65 -2.39 -9.66
N THR A 53 -12.29 -1.32 -10.13
CA THR A 53 -12.83 -0.26 -9.26
C THR A 53 -14.27 0.15 -9.61
N GLU A 54 -14.76 -0.23 -10.78
CA GLU A 54 -16.07 0.18 -11.29
C GLU A 54 -16.94 -1.02 -11.69
N SER A 55 -18.23 -0.77 -11.90
CA SER A 55 -19.18 -1.75 -12.43
C SER A 55 -20.12 -1.06 -13.41
N VAL A 56 -20.56 -1.78 -14.44
CA VAL A 56 -21.50 -1.26 -15.44
C VAL A 56 -22.92 -1.65 -15.05
N LEU A 57 -23.76 -0.63 -14.89
CA LEU A 57 -25.18 -0.78 -14.57
C LEU A 57 -26.00 -0.66 -15.86
N ALA A 58 -27.09 -1.44 -15.96
CA ALA A 58 -27.97 -1.39 -17.13
C ALA A 58 -28.97 -0.23 -17.06
N SER A 59 -29.24 0.31 -15.86
CA SER A 59 -30.12 1.44 -15.64
C SER A 59 -29.67 2.28 -14.44
N LEU A 60 -30.22 3.48 -14.29
CA LEU A 60 -29.97 4.32 -13.13
C LEU A 60 -30.57 3.74 -11.84
N ASP A 61 -31.66 2.97 -11.93
CA ASP A 61 -32.33 2.36 -10.78
C ASP A 61 -31.44 1.31 -10.08
N GLU A 62 -30.55 0.64 -10.83
CA GLU A 62 -29.60 -0.31 -10.25
C GLU A 62 -28.59 0.36 -9.30
N ALA A 63 -28.41 1.69 -9.39
CA ALA A 63 -27.51 2.43 -8.50
C ALA A 63 -27.97 2.41 -7.04
N ASP A 64 -29.24 2.10 -6.76
CA ASP A 64 -29.76 1.92 -5.39
C ASP A 64 -29.00 0.83 -4.63
N ALA A 65 -28.50 -0.20 -5.33
CA ALA A 65 -27.72 -1.28 -4.73
C ALA A 65 -26.43 -0.79 -4.04
N LEU A 66 -25.85 0.32 -4.53
CA LEU A 66 -24.66 0.93 -3.93
C LEU A 66 -24.92 1.37 -2.49
N PHE A 67 -26.16 1.74 -2.15
CA PHE A 67 -26.56 2.26 -0.84
C PHE A 67 -27.19 1.19 0.06
N SER A 68 -27.10 -0.07 -0.31
CA SER A 68 -27.63 -1.17 0.50
C SER A 68 -26.95 -1.24 1.86
N HIS A 69 -27.75 -1.45 2.91
CA HIS A 69 -27.27 -1.64 4.27
C HIS A 69 -27.29 -3.13 4.60
N VAL A 70 -26.15 -3.66 5.04
CA VAL A 70 -26.02 -5.04 5.51
C VAL A 70 -25.78 -5.05 7.03
N PRO A 71 -26.39 -6.00 7.78
CA PRO A 71 -26.11 -6.13 9.20
C PRO A 71 -24.65 -6.55 9.44
N PRO A 72 -24.05 -6.16 10.57
CA PRO A 72 -22.71 -6.62 10.95
C PRO A 72 -22.62 -8.16 10.95
N ARG A 73 -21.54 -8.70 10.37
CA ARG A 73 -21.27 -10.14 10.40
C ARG A 73 -20.86 -10.58 11.81
N PRO A 74 -21.35 -11.73 12.30
CA PRO A 74 -20.94 -12.26 13.60
C PRO A 74 -19.48 -12.73 13.56
N LEU A 75 -18.83 -12.69 14.73
CA LEU A 75 -17.50 -13.25 14.93
C LEU A 75 -17.52 -14.77 14.71
N VAL A 76 -16.50 -15.30 14.02
CA VAL A 76 -16.40 -16.74 13.72
C VAL A 76 -15.31 -17.37 14.59
N SER A 77 -15.62 -18.49 15.24
CA SER A 77 -14.63 -19.30 15.98
C SER A 77 -14.23 -20.52 15.15
N VAL A 78 -12.94 -20.84 15.12
CA VAL A 78 -12.40 -22.03 14.46
C VAL A 78 -12.28 -23.13 15.51
N SER A 79 -13.18 -24.10 15.47
CA SER A 79 -13.20 -25.16 16.48
C SER A 79 -12.01 -26.11 16.32
N LEU A 80 -11.20 -26.22 17.37
CA LEU A 80 -10.07 -27.16 17.39
C LEU A 80 -10.51 -28.59 17.80
N GLY A 81 -11.73 -28.72 18.32
CA GLY A 81 -12.34 -29.99 18.72
C GLY A 81 -11.77 -30.58 20.01
N GLU A 82 -12.48 -31.57 20.57
CA GLU A 82 -12.03 -32.35 21.74
C GLU A 82 -11.18 -33.57 21.34
N GLY A 83 -11.08 -33.87 20.04
CA GLY A 83 -10.47 -35.10 19.50
C GLY A 83 -8.95 -35.15 19.45
N GLY A 84 -8.25 -34.26 20.17
CA GLY A 84 -6.78 -34.23 20.26
C GLY A 84 -6.10 -33.40 19.16
N LYS A 85 -4.76 -33.37 19.19
CA LYS A 85 -3.93 -32.44 18.40
C LYS A 85 -4.15 -32.52 16.89
N ASP A 86 -4.37 -33.72 16.35
CA ASP A 86 -4.51 -33.92 14.89
C ASP A 86 -5.77 -33.26 14.32
N GLN A 87 -6.89 -33.33 15.06
CA GLN A 87 -8.14 -32.69 14.65
C GLN A 87 -8.01 -31.15 14.69
N GLY A 88 -7.43 -30.61 15.77
CA GLY A 88 -7.20 -29.18 15.89
C GLY A 88 -6.25 -28.65 14.82
N ARG A 89 -5.20 -29.41 14.50
CA ARG A 89 -4.29 -29.06 13.40
C ARG A 89 -5.02 -29.03 12.05
N ALA A 90 -5.85 -30.02 11.76
CA ALA A 90 -6.62 -30.08 10.52
C ALA A 90 -7.60 -28.90 10.39
N ALA A 91 -8.25 -28.48 11.49
CA ALA A 91 -9.11 -27.30 11.52
C ALA A 91 -8.33 -26.01 11.19
N LEU A 92 -7.13 -25.85 11.73
CA LEU A 92 -6.25 -24.70 11.41
C LEU A 92 -5.76 -24.73 9.97
N VAL A 93 -5.44 -25.89 9.41
CA VAL A 93 -5.08 -26.05 7.98
C VAL A 93 -6.25 -25.63 7.09
N GLN A 94 -7.47 -26.04 7.44
CA GLN A 94 -8.67 -25.63 6.71
C GLN A 94 -8.89 -24.11 6.80
N ALA A 95 -8.76 -23.54 7.99
CA ALA A 95 -8.89 -22.10 8.19
C ALA A 95 -7.81 -21.32 7.43
N ASN A 96 -6.56 -21.82 7.40
CA ASN A 96 -5.45 -21.23 6.65
C ASN A 96 -5.78 -21.09 5.16
N SER A 97 -6.35 -22.13 4.56
CA SER A 97 -6.78 -22.12 3.15
C SER A 97 -8.00 -21.22 2.93
N ALA A 98 -9.05 -21.37 3.75
CA ALA A 98 -10.31 -20.66 3.58
C ALA A 98 -10.18 -19.13 3.78
N LEU A 99 -9.32 -18.71 4.70
CA LEU A 99 -9.08 -17.29 5.02
C LEU A 99 -7.86 -16.71 4.30
N GLY A 100 -7.10 -17.53 3.56
CA GLY A 100 -5.90 -17.10 2.85
C GLY A 100 -4.78 -16.59 3.77
N LEU A 101 -4.56 -17.26 4.90
CA LEU A 101 -3.63 -16.79 5.95
C LEU A 101 -2.14 -16.99 5.58
N ALA A 102 -1.86 -17.90 4.65
CA ALA A 102 -0.50 -18.25 4.20
C ALA A 102 0.45 -18.64 5.35
N LEU A 103 -0.07 -19.31 6.38
CA LEU A 103 0.70 -19.81 7.51
C LEU A 103 1.55 -21.01 7.11
N SER A 104 2.78 -21.08 7.62
CA SER A 104 3.65 -22.25 7.52
C SER A 104 3.26 -23.35 8.53
N ASP A 105 3.80 -24.55 8.34
CA ASP A 105 3.49 -25.70 9.22
C ASP A 105 3.86 -25.44 10.69
N ASP A 106 5.00 -24.78 10.94
CA ASP A 106 5.46 -24.40 12.28
C ASP A 106 4.59 -23.29 12.92
N GLU A 107 4.06 -22.37 12.11
CA GLU A 107 3.12 -21.34 12.58
C GLU A 107 1.76 -21.96 12.96
N ILE A 108 1.30 -22.94 12.20
CA ILE A 108 0.10 -23.72 12.52
C ILE A 108 0.30 -24.49 13.83
N ASP A 109 1.43 -25.17 13.98
CA ASP A 109 1.75 -25.92 15.20
C ASP A 109 1.89 -25.01 16.42
N TYR A 110 2.49 -23.82 16.24
CA TYR A 110 2.56 -22.78 17.28
C TYR A 110 1.15 -22.33 17.73
N LEU A 111 0.26 -22.02 16.78
CA LEU A 111 -1.11 -21.61 17.09
C LEU A 111 -1.87 -22.72 17.81
N LEU A 112 -1.76 -23.96 17.34
CA LEU A 112 -2.38 -25.11 17.98
C LEU A 112 -1.96 -25.23 19.44
N ASP A 113 -0.65 -25.16 19.72
CA ASP A 113 -0.12 -25.28 21.08
C ASP A 113 -0.54 -24.10 21.96
N ALA A 114 -0.56 -22.88 21.41
CA ALA A 114 -1.01 -21.68 22.11
C ALA A 114 -2.49 -21.75 22.52
N TYR A 115 -3.38 -22.11 21.59
CA TYR A 115 -4.82 -22.18 21.88
C TYR A 115 -5.19 -23.41 22.72
N THR A 116 -4.45 -24.51 22.59
CA THR A 116 -4.56 -25.66 23.51
C THR A 116 -4.25 -25.23 24.95
N LYS A 117 -3.17 -24.46 25.16
CA LYS A 117 -2.80 -23.94 26.49
C LYS A 117 -3.81 -22.93 27.05
N LEU A 118 -4.43 -22.12 26.17
CA LEU A 118 -5.46 -21.17 26.57
C LEU A 118 -6.81 -21.84 26.89
N GLY A 119 -7.01 -23.10 26.46
CA GLY A 119 -8.25 -23.84 26.71
C GLY A 119 -9.46 -23.25 25.99
N ARG A 120 -9.26 -22.59 24.85
CA ARG A 120 -10.34 -22.03 24.02
C ARG A 120 -9.99 -22.05 22.54
N ASP A 121 -11.02 -21.99 21.71
CA ASP A 121 -10.86 -21.86 20.26
C ASP A 121 -10.36 -20.44 19.87
N PRO A 122 -9.54 -20.35 18.80
CA PRO A 122 -9.24 -19.08 18.15
C PRO A 122 -10.42 -18.55 17.36
N THR A 123 -10.49 -17.23 17.29
CA THR A 123 -11.40 -16.52 16.38
C THR A 123 -10.73 -16.24 15.04
N ASP A 124 -11.52 -16.07 13.99
CA ASP A 124 -11.05 -15.69 12.65
C ASP A 124 -10.22 -14.40 12.68
N VAL A 125 -10.64 -13.38 13.43
CA VAL A 125 -9.91 -12.12 13.61
C VAL A 125 -8.56 -12.33 14.28
N GLU A 126 -8.45 -13.20 15.28
CA GLU A 126 -7.17 -13.50 15.94
C GLU A 126 -6.19 -14.21 15.00
N LEU A 127 -6.69 -15.16 14.20
CA LEU A 127 -5.87 -15.86 13.21
C LEU A 127 -5.42 -14.92 12.08
N MET A 128 -6.32 -14.07 11.59
CA MET A 128 -5.99 -13.03 10.61
C MET A 128 -4.96 -12.05 11.16
N MET A 129 -5.13 -11.57 12.39
CA MET A 129 -4.15 -10.69 13.05
C MET A 129 -2.78 -11.37 13.15
N PHE A 130 -2.73 -12.62 13.58
CA PHE A 130 -1.49 -13.39 13.69
C PHE A 130 -0.81 -13.56 12.33
N ALA A 131 -1.56 -13.93 11.30
CA ALA A 131 -1.06 -14.14 9.94
C ALA A 131 -0.46 -12.85 9.35
N GLN A 132 -1.15 -11.72 9.49
CA GLN A 132 -0.65 -10.44 8.99
C GLN A 132 0.64 -10.03 9.73
N ALA A 133 0.66 -10.14 11.06
CA ALA A 133 1.82 -9.79 11.88
C ALA A 133 3.06 -10.66 11.62
N ASN A 134 2.87 -11.93 11.23
CA ASN A 134 3.95 -12.88 10.97
C ASN A 134 4.23 -13.10 9.46
N SER A 135 3.59 -12.32 8.59
CA SER A 135 3.92 -12.32 7.16
C SER A 135 5.39 -11.92 6.92
N GLU A 136 5.95 -12.34 5.79
CA GLU A 136 7.32 -11.94 5.39
C GLU A 136 7.46 -10.41 5.36
N HIS A 137 6.46 -9.73 4.80
CA HIS A 137 6.42 -8.27 4.66
C HIS A 137 6.45 -7.54 6.00
N CYS A 138 5.75 -8.05 7.02
CA CYS A 138 5.72 -7.40 8.34
C CYS A 138 6.91 -7.80 9.22
N ARG A 139 7.30 -9.08 9.20
CA ARG A 139 8.31 -9.63 10.11
C ARG A 139 9.73 -9.54 9.58
N HIS A 140 9.90 -9.25 8.28
CA HIS A 140 11.21 -9.16 7.62
C HIS A 140 12.05 -10.41 7.88
N LYS A 141 11.46 -11.60 7.72
CA LYS A 141 12.07 -12.90 8.06
C LYS A 141 13.40 -13.09 7.34
N ILE A 142 13.45 -12.79 6.03
CA ILE A 142 14.65 -12.93 5.19
C ILE A 142 15.78 -12.01 5.68
N PHE A 143 15.46 -10.75 5.99
CA PHE A 143 16.45 -9.78 6.45
C PHE A 143 17.06 -10.11 7.81
N ASN A 144 16.33 -10.85 8.65
CA ASN A 144 16.78 -11.29 9.97
C ASN A 144 17.31 -12.74 9.99
N ALA A 145 17.26 -13.45 8.87
CA ALA A 145 17.68 -14.84 8.79
C ALA A 145 19.20 -14.99 8.99
N SER A 146 19.60 -16.16 9.48
CA SER A 146 20.97 -16.65 9.38
C SER A 146 21.23 -17.20 7.98
N TRP A 147 22.45 -17.00 7.47
CA TRP A 147 22.82 -17.40 6.12
C TRP A 147 23.93 -18.45 6.12
N ASN A 148 23.80 -19.43 5.23
CA ASN A 148 24.90 -20.32 4.87
C ASN A 148 25.10 -20.19 3.35
N ILE A 149 26.26 -19.68 2.95
CA ILE A 149 26.62 -19.41 1.55
C ILE A 149 27.82 -20.28 1.23
N ASP A 150 27.70 -21.11 0.20
CA ASP A 150 28.75 -22.05 -0.24
C ASP A 150 29.33 -22.89 0.92
N TYR A 151 28.44 -23.42 1.77
CA TYR A 151 28.75 -24.22 2.97
C TYR A 151 29.39 -23.45 4.13
N ALA A 152 29.56 -22.13 4.02
CA ALA A 152 30.05 -21.26 5.07
C ALA A 152 28.92 -20.52 5.78
N THR A 153 28.82 -20.73 7.10
CA THR A 153 27.90 -19.94 7.95
C THR A 153 28.38 -18.50 8.03
N GLN A 154 27.47 -17.56 7.84
CA GLN A 154 27.75 -16.13 7.90
C GLN A 154 27.43 -15.57 9.30
N ASP A 155 28.27 -14.67 9.79
CA ASP A 155 28.17 -14.11 11.15
C ASP A 155 27.01 -13.12 11.31
N LEU A 156 26.61 -12.45 10.22
CA LEU A 156 25.61 -11.39 10.22
C LEU A 156 24.42 -11.73 9.33
N SER A 157 23.23 -11.34 9.77
CA SER A 157 22.05 -11.25 8.90
C SER A 157 22.18 -10.05 7.95
N LEU A 158 21.31 -9.98 6.93
CA LEU A 158 21.27 -8.81 6.04
C LEU A 158 21.02 -7.51 6.81
N PHE A 159 20.08 -7.53 7.77
CA PHE A 159 19.83 -6.38 8.63
C PHE A 159 21.01 -6.09 9.57
N GLY A 160 21.71 -7.13 10.03
CA GLY A 160 22.96 -7.00 10.77
C GLY A 160 24.01 -6.21 9.99
N MET A 161 24.22 -6.56 8.71
CA MET A 161 25.11 -5.82 7.81
C MET A 161 24.68 -4.36 7.60
N ILE A 162 23.38 -4.09 7.48
CA ILE A 162 22.87 -2.71 7.41
C ILE A 162 23.20 -1.93 8.68
N ARG A 163 23.05 -2.54 9.87
CA ARG A 163 23.39 -1.90 11.16
C ARG A 163 24.88 -1.62 11.32
N GLU A 164 25.77 -2.36 10.65
CA GLU A 164 27.20 -2.05 10.63
C GLU A 164 27.49 -0.66 10.04
N THR A 165 26.71 -0.22 9.04
CA THR A 165 26.88 1.12 8.47
C THR A 165 26.71 2.23 9.50
N HIS A 166 25.70 2.09 10.37
CA HIS A 166 25.46 3.03 11.46
C HIS A 166 26.49 2.88 12.59
N ARG A 167 26.95 1.66 12.90
CA ARG A 167 28.02 1.43 13.89
C ARG A 167 29.33 2.09 13.47
N ALA A 168 29.68 2.00 12.18
CA ALA A 168 30.88 2.60 11.63
C ALA A 168 30.80 4.13 11.59
N THR A 169 29.61 4.68 11.29
CA THR A 169 29.40 6.12 11.12
C THR A 169 28.15 6.58 11.87
N PRO A 170 28.21 6.67 13.22
CA PRO A 170 27.03 7.03 14.03
C PRO A 170 26.75 8.54 14.08
N GLN A 171 27.67 9.36 13.57
CA GLN A 171 27.59 10.82 13.66
C GLN A 171 26.27 11.33 13.07
N HIS A 172 25.69 12.35 13.70
CA HIS A 172 24.46 13.01 13.29
C HIS A 172 23.19 12.14 13.27
N THR A 173 23.24 10.87 13.70
CA THR A 173 22.01 10.07 13.82
C THR A 173 21.30 10.40 15.13
N VAL A 174 20.02 10.77 15.04
CA VAL A 174 19.15 10.95 16.23
C VAL A 174 18.30 9.71 16.48
N VAL A 175 17.72 9.14 15.40
CA VAL A 175 16.92 7.91 15.45
C VAL A 175 17.26 7.04 14.25
N ALA A 176 17.57 5.76 14.52
CA ALA A 176 17.69 4.73 13.50
C ALA A 176 17.11 3.41 14.02
N TYR A 177 16.35 2.71 13.18
CA TYR A 177 15.82 1.36 13.43
C TYR A 177 14.84 1.20 14.61
N SER A 178 14.33 2.29 15.18
CA SER A 178 13.40 2.27 16.32
C SER A 178 12.12 3.09 16.08
N ASP A 179 11.92 3.58 14.86
CA ASP A 179 10.74 4.34 14.45
C ASP A 179 10.41 4.11 12.96
N ASN A 180 9.32 4.69 12.49
CA ASN A 180 8.83 4.53 11.12
C ASN A 180 9.69 5.26 10.08
N ALA A 181 10.51 6.23 10.50
CA ALA A 181 11.50 6.91 9.68
C ALA A 181 12.82 7.09 10.46
N ALA A 182 13.93 7.28 9.73
CA ALA A 182 15.19 7.70 10.34
C ALA A 182 15.13 9.20 10.64
N VAL A 183 15.78 9.63 11.73
CA VAL A 183 15.93 11.05 12.07
C VAL A 183 17.42 11.39 12.12
N ILE A 184 17.80 12.40 11.35
CA ILE A 184 19.17 12.88 11.20
C ILE A 184 19.24 14.31 11.71
N GLU A 185 20.34 14.62 12.40
CA GLU A 185 20.61 15.91 12.97
C GLU A 185 20.59 16.99 11.89
N GLY A 186 19.67 17.94 12.04
CA GLY A 186 19.61 19.16 11.24
C GLY A 186 20.32 20.32 11.94
N ALA A 187 19.81 21.53 11.76
CA ALA A 187 20.35 22.72 12.39
C ALA A 187 19.96 22.77 13.89
N THR A 188 20.74 22.05 14.71
CA THR A 188 20.67 22.04 16.17
C THR A 188 21.59 23.09 16.81
N THR A 189 22.69 23.42 16.13
CA THR A 189 23.68 24.40 16.58
C THR A 189 23.31 25.85 16.24
N ALA A 190 22.38 26.04 15.29
CA ALA A 190 21.73 27.30 14.99
C ALA A 190 20.22 27.03 14.78
N PRO A 191 19.33 27.42 15.71
CA PRO A 191 17.91 27.11 15.59
C PRO A 191 17.28 27.75 14.34
N VAL A 192 16.24 27.11 13.82
CA VAL A 192 15.60 27.50 12.55
C VAL A 192 14.29 28.22 12.84
N ASP A 193 14.06 29.31 12.11
CA ASP A 193 12.78 30.03 12.18
C ASP A 193 11.68 29.27 11.44
N ARG A 194 10.61 28.95 12.17
CA ARG A 194 9.46 28.20 11.70
C ARG A 194 8.21 29.08 11.78
N PHE A 195 7.49 29.21 10.68
CA PHE A 195 6.23 29.95 10.64
C PHE A 195 5.04 29.01 10.85
N TYR A 196 4.34 29.15 11.98
CA TYR A 196 3.12 28.37 12.29
C TYR A 196 2.25 29.09 13.35
N PRO A 197 0.94 28.79 13.44
CA PRO A 197 0.08 29.41 14.44
C PRO A 197 0.37 28.89 15.84
N ASP A 198 0.31 29.76 16.84
CA ASP A 198 0.33 29.37 18.25
C ASP A 198 -1.00 28.73 18.69
N ARG A 199 -1.09 28.34 19.97
CA ARG A 199 -2.30 27.73 20.55
C ARG A 199 -3.55 28.63 20.50
N ASN A 200 -3.38 29.94 20.34
CA ASN A 200 -4.45 30.91 20.20
C ASN A 200 -4.77 31.21 18.74
N GLY A 201 -4.13 30.51 17.78
CA GLY A 201 -4.32 30.71 16.35
C GLY A 201 -3.53 31.89 15.76
N ARG A 202 -2.62 32.52 16.53
CA ARG A 202 -1.82 33.66 16.04
C ARG A 202 -0.60 33.16 15.26
N TRP A 203 -0.46 33.58 14.02
CA TRP A 203 0.71 33.27 13.18
C TRP A 203 1.93 34.07 13.61
N GLY A 204 3.08 33.41 13.65
CA GLY A 204 4.36 34.03 13.99
C GLY A 204 5.54 33.12 13.68
N TRP A 205 6.74 33.69 13.81
CA TRP A 205 7.99 32.95 13.73
C TRP A 205 8.33 32.33 15.09
N HIS A 206 8.72 31.07 15.07
CA HIS A 206 9.17 30.30 16.23
C HIS A 206 10.55 29.75 15.93
N THR A 207 11.54 30.17 16.70
CA THR A 207 12.92 29.71 16.57
C THR A 207 13.10 28.47 17.43
N GLU A 208 13.30 27.30 16.81
CA GLU A 208 13.52 26.06 17.54
C GLU A 208 14.56 25.13 16.87
N PRO A 209 15.24 24.26 17.63
CA PRO A 209 16.15 23.27 17.05
C PRO A 209 15.36 22.25 16.21
N MET A 210 15.80 22.04 14.97
CA MET A 210 15.11 21.18 14.02
C MET A 210 16.04 20.10 13.48
N HIS A 211 15.52 18.88 13.40
CA HIS A 211 16.10 17.77 12.67
C HIS A 211 15.34 17.54 11.36
N PHE A 212 15.89 16.70 10.49
CA PHE A 212 15.17 16.17 9.34
C PHE A 212 14.99 14.67 9.46
N LEU A 213 13.88 14.18 8.93
CA LEU A 213 13.59 12.75 8.83
C LEU A 213 13.65 12.30 7.38
N ALA A 214 13.88 11.01 7.16
CA ALA A 214 13.87 10.40 5.85
C ALA A 214 13.23 9.00 5.88
N LYS A 215 12.37 8.73 4.90
CA LYS A 215 11.74 7.42 4.68
C LYS A 215 11.58 7.16 3.18
N VAL A 216 11.64 5.89 2.80
CA VAL A 216 11.31 5.41 1.46
C VAL A 216 10.59 4.08 1.63
N GLU A 217 9.52 3.88 0.88
CA GLU A 217 8.72 2.65 0.82
C GLU A 217 8.49 2.22 -0.62
N THR A 218 7.95 1.01 -0.76
CA THR A 218 7.52 0.49 -2.06
C THR A 218 6.07 0.00 -2.02
N HIS A 219 5.36 0.09 -3.14
CA HIS A 219 4.00 -0.42 -3.28
C HIS A 219 3.80 -1.28 -4.54
N ASN A 220 4.71 -2.23 -4.70
CA ASN A 220 4.90 -3.02 -5.93
C ASN A 220 3.69 -3.88 -6.31
N HIS A 221 3.21 -4.71 -5.39
CA HIS A 221 2.15 -5.68 -5.70
C HIS A 221 0.80 -4.98 -6.01
N PRO A 222 0.31 -4.02 -5.19
CA PRO A 222 -0.92 -3.30 -5.51
C PRO A 222 -0.83 -2.53 -6.83
N THR A 223 0.33 -1.91 -7.11
CA THR A 223 0.55 -1.18 -8.36
C THR A 223 0.51 -2.09 -9.59
N ALA A 224 0.88 -3.37 -9.46
CA ALA A 224 0.72 -4.34 -10.55
C ALA A 224 -0.75 -4.62 -10.89
N ILE A 225 -1.66 -4.44 -9.93
CA ILE A 225 -3.08 -4.80 -10.05
C ILE A 225 -3.93 -3.58 -10.44
N SER A 226 -3.84 -2.50 -9.67
CA SER A 226 -4.52 -1.22 -9.92
C SER A 226 -3.51 -0.09 -9.75
N PRO A 227 -2.87 0.38 -10.84
CA PRO A 227 -1.69 1.23 -10.72
C PRO A 227 -1.97 2.59 -10.08
N PHE A 228 -3.08 3.23 -10.41
CA PHE A 228 -3.45 4.53 -9.82
C PHE A 228 -3.57 4.43 -8.29
N ALA A 229 -4.43 3.53 -7.81
CA ALA A 229 -4.67 3.37 -6.38
C ALA A 229 -3.43 2.85 -5.64
N GLY A 230 -2.69 1.91 -6.25
CA GLY A 230 -1.43 1.40 -5.70
C GLY A 230 -0.38 2.50 -5.53
N ALA A 231 -0.15 3.32 -6.55
CA ALA A 231 0.82 4.39 -6.46
C ALA A 231 0.38 5.52 -5.48
N ALA A 232 -0.91 5.87 -5.49
CA ALA A 232 -1.46 6.88 -4.58
C ALA A 232 -1.33 6.46 -3.11
N THR A 233 -1.72 5.22 -2.79
CA THR A 233 -1.63 4.69 -1.42
C THR A 233 -0.19 4.40 -1.00
N GLY A 234 0.71 4.09 -1.93
CA GLY A 234 2.16 4.05 -1.67
C GLY A 234 2.70 5.39 -1.19
N ALA A 235 2.37 6.49 -1.88
CA ALA A 235 2.71 7.84 -1.42
C ALA A 235 2.03 8.19 -0.10
N GLY A 236 0.75 7.86 0.06
CA GLY A 236 0.00 8.14 1.28
C GLY A 236 0.47 7.36 2.50
N GLY A 237 0.92 6.12 2.33
CA GLY A 237 1.51 5.31 3.40
C GLY A 237 2.80 5.94 3.91
N GLU A 238 3.70 6.27 3.00
CA GLU A 238 4.98 6.88 3.32
C GLU A 238 4.83 8.25 4.00
N ILE A 239 3.91 9.09 3.52
CA ILE A 239 3.58 10.38 4.16
C ILE A 239 3.08 10.20 5.61
N ARG A 240 2.32 9.14 5.90
CA ARG A 240 1.85 8.86 7.27
C ARG A 240 3.01 8.47 8.18
N ASP A 241 3.97 7.70 7.68
CA ASP A 241 5.16 7.34 8.46
C ASP A 241 6.01 8.53 8.83
N GLU A 242 6.19 9.47 7.89
CA GLU A 242 6.84 10.74 8.20
C GLU A 242 6.10 11.48 9.31
N GLY A 243 4.78 11.68 9.15
CA GLY A 243 3.96 12.40 10.14
C GLY A 243 3.92 11.73 11.52
N ALA A 244 4.00 10.40 11.57
CA ALA A 244 3.96 9.59 12.79
C ALA A 244 5.33 9.37 13.44
N THR A 245 6.41 9.90 12.86
CA THR A 245 7.75 9.80 13.44
C THR A 245 7.85 10.57 14.76
N GLY A 246 8.46 9.96 15.77
CA GLY A 246 8.59 10.51 17.12
C GLY A 246 7.24 10.76 17.77
N ARG A 247 6.95 12.02 18.10
CA ARG A 247 5.65 12.46 18.65
C ARG A 247 4.90 13.40 17.72
N GLY A 248 5.22 13.35 16.43
CA GLY A 248 4.62 14.18 15.41
C GLY A 248 5.67 14.99 14.66
N ALA A 249 5.70 14.82 13.34
CA ALA A 249 6.58 15.56 12.44
C ALA A 249 5.80 16.13 11.26
N LYS A 250 6.49 16.87 10.39
CA LYS A 250 5.87 17.48 9.21
C LYS A 250 6.59 17.07 7.92
N PRO A 251 5.92 16.32 7.03
CA PRO A 251 6.43 16.04 5.70
C PRO A 251 6.75 17.32 4.93
N LYS A 252 7.81 17.30 4.10
CA LYS A 252 8.31 18.48 3.38
C LYS A 252 8.44 18.27 1.88
N ALA A 253 9.13 17.22 1.43
CA ALA A 253 9.40 17.02 0.00
C ALA A 253 9.49 15.53 -0.33
N GLY A 254 8.91 15.13 -1.46
CA GLY A 254 8.81 13.75 -1.92
C GLY A 254 9.77 13.37 -3.05
N LEU A 255 9.86 12.07 -3.26
CA LEU A 255 10.36 11.41 -4.46
C LEU A 255 9.39 10.31 -4.90
N ALA A 256 9.32 10.04 -6.20
CA ALA A 256 8.62 8.88 -6.75
C ALA A 256 9.48 8.15 -7.79
N GLY A 257 9.49 6.82 -7.76
CA GLY A 257 10.33 6.00 -8.63
C GLY A 257 9.58 4.83 -9.25
N PHE A 258 9.86 4.52 -10.52
CA PHE A 258 9.22 3.42 -11.22
C PHE A 258 10.23 2.54 -11.98
N SER A 259 10.15 1.22 -11.76
CA SER A 259 10.74 0.23 -12.67
C SER A 259 9.63 -0.64 -13.26
N VAL A 260 9.57 -0.74 -14.57
CA VAL A 260 8.56 -1.53 -15.31
C VAL A 260 9.21 -2.32 -16.45
N SER A 261 8.49 -3.30 -17.00
CA SER A 261 8.85 -3.95 -18.27
C SER A 261 8.85 -2.95 -19.45
N ASN A 262 9.17 -3.42 -20.65
CA ASN A 262 9.08 -2.62 -21.87
C ASN A 262 7.66 -2.05 -22.07
N LEU A 263 7.58 -0.80 -22.55
CA LEU A 263 6.30 -0.09 -22.62
C LEU A 263 5.44 -0.62 -23.76
N ASN A 264 6.06 -1.01 -24.89
CA ASN A 264 5.35 -1.47 -26.08
C ASN A 264 4.27 -0.45 -26.51
N ILE A 265 4.67 0.82 -26.62
CA ILE A 265 3.75 1.91 -26.97
C ILE A 265 3.23 1.65 -28.40
N PRO A 266 1.91 1.50 -28.61
CA PRO A 266 1.36 1.23 -29.94
C PRO A 266 1.75 2.31 -30.95
N GLY A 267 2.36 1.91 -32.07
CA GLY A 267 2.84 2.81 -33.11
C GLY A 267 4.16 3.54 -32.78
N PHE A 268 4.78 3.21 -31.65
CA PHE A 268 6.10 3.73 -31.25
C PHE A 268 6.97 2.61 -30.63
N GLU A 269 6.79 1.39 -31.10
CA GLU A 269 7.52 0.22 -30.64
C GLU A 269 9.01 0.35 -30.95
N GLN A 270 9.85 -0.07 -30.00
CA GLN A 270 11.30 0.00 -30.16
C GLN A 270 11.89 -1.36 -30.53
N PRO A 271 13.00 -1.41 -31.31
CA PRO A 271 13.55 -2.68 -31.80
C PRO A 271 13.94 -3.68 -30.71
N TRP A 272 14.32 -3.20 -29.53
CA TRP A 272 14.73 -4.05 -28.41
C TRP A 272 13.56 -4.62 -27.59
N GLU A 273 12.33 -4.17 -27.83
CA GLU A 273 11.15 -4.64 -27.09
C GLU A 273 10.63 -5.99 -27.60
N ARG A 274 11.13 -6.44 -28.76
CA ARG A 274 10.78 -7.72 -29.37
C ARG A 274 11.85 -8.76 -29.09
N ILE A 275 11.41 -9.94 -28.67
CA ILE A 275 12.25 -11.11 -28.45
C ILE A 275 11.95 -12.09 -29.58
N ASP A 276 12.95 -12.34 -30.42
CA ASP A 276 12.81 -13.17 -31.63
C ASP A 276 11.65 -12.74 -32.56
N GLY A 277 11.39 -11.43 -32.62
CA GLY A 277 10.33 -10.83 -33.45
C GLY A 277 8.97 -10.68 -32.75
N GLU A 278 8.78 -11.31 -31.59
CA GLU A 278 7.52 -11.36 -30.87
C GLU A 278 7.53 -10.56 -29.56
N LEU A 279 6.33 -10.22 -29.07
CA LEU A 279 6.17 -9.67 -27.72
C LEU A 279 6.15 -10.81 -26.69
N TYR A 280 6.82 -10.64 -25.56
CA TYR A 280 6.91 -11.67 -24.52
C TYR A 280 5.54 -11.99 -23.87
N GLY A 281 4.63 -11.00 -23.82
CA GLY A 281 3.31 -11.13 -23.19
C GLY A 281 3.34 -10.88 -21.67
N LYS A 282 2.18 -10.98 -21.02
CA LYS A 282 2.02 -10.77 -19.57
C LYS A 282 0.85 -11.57 -19.01
N PRO A 283 0.79 -11.82 -17.68
CA PRO A 283 -0.43 -12.34 -17.04
C PRO A 283 -1.65 -11.43 -17.24
N GLU A 284 -2.82 -12.01 -17.46
CA GLU A 284 -4.07 -11.25 -17.69
C GLU A 284 -4.56 -10.47 -16.46
N ARG A 285 -4.18 -10.92 -15.26
CA ARG A 285 -4.61 -10.33 -13.99
C ARG A 285 -3.83 -9.07 -13.57
N ILE A 286 -2.77 -8.71 -14.29
CA ILE A 286 -1.94 -7.53 -13.99
C ILE A 286 -2.04 -6.47 -15.09
N ALA A 287 -1.81 -5.22 -14.74
CA ALA A 287 -1.64 -4.12 -15.68
C ALA A 287 -0.41 -4.32 -16.57
N SER A 288 -0.42 -3.76 -17.79
CA SER A 288 0.80 -3.69 -18.62
C SER A 288 1.76 -2.63 -18.07
N ALA A 289 3.04 -2.70 -18.45
CA ALA A 289 4.02 -1.66 -18.12
C ALA A 289 3.55 -0.27 -18.58
N LEU A 290 2.97 -0.17 -19.78
CA LEU A 290 2.38 1.07 -20.28
C LEU A 290 1.25 1.57 -19.39
N GLN A 291 0.29 0.70 -19.01
CA GLN A 291 -0.81 1.10 -18.15
C GLN A 291 -0.30 1.57 -16.78
N ILE A 292 0.71 0.89 -16.21
CA ILE A 292 1.35 1.31 -14.97
C ILE A 292 1.94 2.71 -15.11
N MET A 293 2.60 3.02 -16.23
CA MET A 293 3.20 4.33 -16.46
C MET A 293 2.22 5.44 -16.87
N ILE A 294 1.00 5.09 -17.29
CA ILE A 294 -0.10 6.04 -17.50
C ILE A 294 -0.76 6.37 -16.16
N ASP A 295 -1.17 5.36 -15.40
CA ASP A 295 -2.01 5.53 -14.23
C ASP A 295 -1.22 5.74 -12.93
N GLY A 296 -0.11 5.01 -12.76
CA GLY A 296 0.68 5.02 -11.53
C GLY A 296 1.26 6.39 -11.18
N PRO A 297 1.98 7.05 -12.10
CA PRO A 297 2.47 8.42 -11.88
C PRO A 297 1.35 9.41 -11.55
N LEU A 298 0.18 9.29 -12.18
CA LEU A 298 -0.98 10.13 -11.89
C LEU A 298 -1.52 9.87 -10.47
N GLY A 299 -1.59 8.62 -10.02
CA GLY A 299 -1.99 8.27 -8.66
C GLY A 299 -1.04 8.84 -7.60
N ALA A 300 0.27 8.64 -7.78
CA ALA A 300 1.28 9.20 -6.87
C ALA A 300 1.26 10.74 -6.87
N ALA A 301 1.10 11.37 -8.03
CA ALA A 301 1.01 12.82 -8.16
C ALA A 301 -0.28 13.36 -7.53
N ALA A 302 -1.43 12.69 -7.74
CA ALA A 302 -2.71 13.09 -7.16
C ALA A 302 -2.63 13.16 -5.63
N PHE A 303 -2.06 12.13 -4.98
CA PHE A 303 -1.90 12.13 -3.53
C PHE A 303 -0.97 13.25 -3.06
N ASN A 304 0.21 13.42 -3.68
CA ASN A 304 1.17 14.47 -3.30
C ASN A 304 0.59 15.88 -3.50
N ASN A 305 -0.12 16.10 -4.60
CA ASN A 305 -0.73 17.38 -4.95
C ASN A 305 -1.86 17.74 -3.98
N GLU A 306 -2.79 16.81 -3.72
CA GLU A 306 -3.92 17.04 -2.82
C GLU A 306 -3.47 17.19 -1.36
N PHE A 307 -2.49 16.41 -0.93
CA PHE A 307 -1.88 16.56 0.39
C PHE A 307 -1.07 17.86 0.53
N GLY A 308 -0.48 18.37 -0.55
CA GLY A 308 0.31 19.59 -0.57
C GLY A 308 1.80 19.36 -0.23
N ARG A 309 2.38 18.27 -0.72
CA ARG A 309 3.83 17.98 -0.61
C ARG A 309 4.46 17.99 -2.01
N PRO A 310 5.45 18.85 -2.29
CA PRO A 310 6.12 18.87 -3.59
C PRO A 310 6.94 17.58 -3.80
N ASN A 311 6.80 16.97 -4.98
CA ASN A 311 7.61 15.84 -5.41
C ASN A 311 8.79 16.35 -6.25
N LEU A 312 10.02 16.23 -5.73
CA LEU A 312 11.20 16.96 -6.25
C LEU A 312 12.29 16.07 -6.83
N ALA A 313 12.15 14.74 -6.70
CA ALA A 313 13.11 13.78 -7.23
C ALA A 313 12.40 12.51 -7.70
N GLY A 314 13.11 11.69 -8.47
CA GLY A 314 12.57 10.42 -8.91
C GLY A 314 13.48 9.70 -9.87
N TYR A 315 13.06 8.51 -10.27
CA TYR A 315 13.67 7.77 -11.37
C TYR A 315 12.61 7.02 -12.16
N PHE A 316 12.92 6.73 -13.43
CA PHE A 316 12.11 5.86 -14.26
C PHE A 316 13.02 4.92 -15.05
N ARG A 317 12.73 3.61 -14.99
CA ARG A 317 13.48 2.56 -15.67
C ARG A 317 12.55 1.58 -16.37
N THR A 318 12.85 1.27 -17.62
CA THR A 318 12.33 0.10 -18.32
C THR A 318 13.40 -0.99 -18.35
N LEU A 319 13.00 -2.24 -18.12
CA LEU A 319 13.86 -3.41 -18.33
C LEU A 319 12.99 -4.65 -18.54
N GLU A 320 13.13 -5.26 -19.71
CA GLU A 320 12.63 -6.61 -20.00
C GLU A 320 13.49 -7.19 -21.12
N LEU A 321 14.28 -8.22 -20.78
CA LEU A 321 15.17 -8.88 -21.72
C LEU A 321 15.42 -10.35 -21.35
N PRO A 322 15.71 -11.22 -22.34
CA PRO A 322 16.23 -12.55 -22.09
C PRO A 322 17.64 -12.44 -21.52
N PHE A 323 17.89 -13.12 -20.41
CA PHE A 323 19.20 -13.20 -19.78
C PHE A 323 19.40 -14.59 -19.19
N MET A 324 20.44 -15.30 -19.67
CA MET A 324 20.79 -16.65 -19.24
C MET A 324 19.61 -17.66 -19.30
N GLY A 325 18.83 -17.61 -20.38
CA GLY A 325 17.70 -18.54 -20.61
C GLY A 325 16.40 -18.18 -19.88
N GLU A 326 16.38 -17.07 -19.14
CA GLU A 326 15.18 -16.59 -18.43
C GLU A 326 14.82 -15.17 -18.85
N MET A 327 13.54 -14.80 -18.76
CA MET A 327 13.13 -13.42 -18.93
C MET A 327 13.36 -12.64 -17.63
N ARG A 328 14.10 -11.53 -17.71
CA ARG A 328 14.37 -10.63 -16.59
C ARG A 328 13.70 -9.29 -16.85
N GLY A 329 12.85 -8.85 -15.93
CA GLY A 329 12.16 -7.57 -16.05
C GLY A 329 11.21 -7.30 -14.88
N TYR A 330 10.27 -6.39 -15.08
CA TYR A 330 9.42 -5.85 -14.02
C TYR A 330 7.92 -5.92 -14.37
N HIS A 331 7.42 -7.13 -14.66
CA HIS A 331 5.97 -7.39 -14.72
C HIS A 331 5.28 -7.04 -13.40
N LYS A 332 5.86 -7.44 -12.27
CA LYS A 332 5.60 -6.80 -10.98
C LYS A 332 6.50 -5.56 -10.92
N PRO A 333 5.95 -4.34 -10.91
CA PRO A 333 6.75 -3.13 -11.00
C PRO A 333 7.51 -2.89 -9.69
N ILE A 334 8.52 -2.03 -9.75
CA ILE A 334 8.92 -1.25 -8.59
C ILE A 334 8.10 0.04 -8.63
N MET A 335 7.31 0.30 -7.59
CA MET A 335 6.73 1.61 -7.33
C MET A 335 7.30 2.08 -6.00
N ILE A 336 8.13 3.12 -6.04
CA ILE A 336 8.78 3.72 -4.89
C ILE A 336 8.10 5.05 -4.56
N ALA A 337 7.83 5.28 -3.28
CA ALA A 337 7.49 6.58 -2.73
C ALA A 337 8.42 6.86 -1.54
N GLY A 338 8.87 8.10 -1.39
CA GLY A 338 9.74 8.45 -0.28
C GLY A 338 9.84 9.95 -0.10
N GLY A 339 10.55 10.35 0.95
CA GLY A 339 11.27 11.60 0.97
C GLY A 339 11.60 12.07 2.38
N ILE A 340 11.46 13.37 2.59
CA ILE A 340 11.98 14.05 3.76
C ILE A 340 10.95 14.95 4.43
N GLY A 341 11.11 15.05 5.76
CA GLY A 341 10.32 15.91 6.62
C GLY A 341 11.17 16.66 7.63
N ASN A 342 10.53 17.54 8.38
CA ASN A 342 11.12 18.26 9.51
C ASN A 342 10.51 17.76 10.82
N ILE A 343 11.33 17.65 11.87
CA ILE A 343 10.88 17.30 13.22
C ILE A 343 11.59 18.17 14.26
N SER A 344 10.84 18.63 15.26
CA SER A 344 11.43 19.39 16.38
C SER A 344 12.29 18.46 17.23
N ALA A 345 13.44 18.93 17.70
CA ALA A 345 14.33 18.11 18.52
C ALA A 345 13.62 17.55 19.78
N ARG A 346 12.66 18.31 20.33
CA ARG A 346 11.88 17.89 21.50
C ARG A 346 10.98 16.68 21.22
N ASP A 347 10.54 16.51 19.97
CA ASP A 347 9.53 15.53 19.54
C ASP A 347 10.13 14.35 18.78
N ALA A 348 11.46 14.30 18.63
CA ALA A 348 12.16 13.27 17.88
C ALA A 348 12.07 11.86 18.49
N LEU A 349 11.88 11.75 19.80
CA LEU A 349 11.85 10.47 20.51
C LEU A 349 10.44 10.14 20.99
N LYS A 350 10.03 8.88 20.78
CA LYS A 350 8.84 8.31 21.41
C LYS A 350 9.01 8.24 22.93
N ILE A 351 7.88 8.20 23.63
CA ILE A 351 7.82 8.09 25.09
C ILE A 351 7.10 6.80 25.50
N VAL A 352 7.37 6.35 26.73
CA VAL A 352 6.64 5.25 27.34
C VAL A 352 5.25 5.74 27.77
N PHE A 353 4.21 4.98 27.44
CA PHE A 353 2.84 5.31 27.80
C PHE A 353 2.48 4.75 29.18
N PRO A 354 2.01 5.56 30.15
CA PRO A 354 1.54 5.07 31.42
C PRO A 354 0.21 4.30 31.29
N ALA A 355 -0.08 3.44 32.27
CA ALA A 355 -1.37 2.76 32.37
C ALA A 355 -2.52 3.79 32.38
N GLY A 356 -3.62 3.47 31.66
CA GLY A 356 -4.77 4.36 31.51
C GLY A 356 -4.67 5.37 30.37
N THR A 357 -3.55 5.39 29.61
CA THR A 357 -3.42 6.19 28.38
C THR A 357 -4.54 5.84 27.39
N LYS A 358 -5.14 6.86 26.78
CA LYS A 358 -6.16 6.68 25.74
C LYS A 358 -5.50 6.29 24.41
N LEU A 359 -6.03 5.24 23.78
CA LEU A 359 -5.63 4.82 22.44
C LEU A 359 -6.66 5.36 21.44
N ILE A 360 -6.19 6.11 20.44
CA ILE A 360 -7.03 6.81 19.47
C ILE A 360 -6.65 6.38 18.06
N VAL A 361 -7.65 6.17 17.22
CA VAL A 361 -7.49 6.08 15.76
C VAL A 361 -7.86 7.43 15.18
N LEU A 362 -6.88 8.11 14.59
CA LEU A 362 -7.08 9.39 13.89
C LEU A 362 -7.12 9.12 12.39
N GLY A 363 -8.23 9.49 11.72
CA GLY A 363 -8.33 9.38 10.27
C GLY A 363 -9.75 9.12 9.76
N GLY A 364 -9.81 8.65 8.52
CA GLY A 364 -11.08 8.33 7.85
C GLY A 364 -11.77 7.10 8.44
N PRO A 365 -13.11 6.98 8.29
CA PRO A 365 -13.85 5.77 8.64
C PRO A 365 -13.33 4.55 7.86
N ALA A 366 -13.31 3.39 8.50
CA ALA A 366 -13.04 2.13 7.81
C ALA A 366 -14.18 1.77 6.84
N MET A 367 -13.85 1.05 5.77
CA MET A 367 -14.80 0.49 4.79
C MET A 367 -15.00 -1.01 5.06
N LEU A 368 -16.14 -1.56 4.61
CA LEU A 368 -16.53 -2.96 4.78
C LEU A 368 -16.36 -3.78 3.50
#